data_AF-A0A4S0UPZ0-F1
#
_entry.id   AF-A0A4S0UPZ0-F1
#
_cell.length_a   1.000
_cell.length_b   1.000
_cell.length_c   1.000
_cell.angle_alpha   90.00
_cell.angle_beta   90.00
_cell.angle_gamma   90.00
#
_symmetry.space_group_name_H-M   'P 1'
#
loop_
_entity.id
_entity.type
_entity.pdbx_description
1 polymer ?
#
loop_
_entity_poly.entity_id
_entity_poly.type
_entity_poly.pdbx_seq_one_letter_code
_entity_poly.pdbx_strand_id
1 'polypeptide(L)' 'EEITAPTMIVSARDDLFNTLPSAEFAAARIPGAKLVVYDTGGHLLVGREQEVRTAIRTFLAGAGLIVQ' A
#
# COMPACT_ATOMS: atom_id res chain seq x y z
N GLU A 1 -2.20 18.96 -7.02
CA GLU A 1 -1.76 17.90 -7.94
C GLU A 1 -2.84 16.83 -7.95
N GLU A 2 -3.21 16.30 -9.12
CA GLU A 2 -4.27 15.30 -9.28
C GLU A 2 -3.64 13.99 -9.77
N ILE A 3 -3.64 12.97 -8.91
CA ILE A 3 -3.11 11.64 -9.23
C ILE A 3 -4.29 10.80 -9.75
N THR A 4 -4.25 10.46 -11.04
CA THR A 4 -5.31 9.69 -11.72
C THR A 4 -4.92 8.23 -11.98
N ALA A 5 -3.65 7.88 -11.80
CA ALA A 5 -3.20 6.50 -11.93
C ALA A 5 -3.72 5.63 -10.77
N PRO A 6 -4.04 4.35 -11.02
CA PRO A 6 -4.34 3.41 -9.94
C PRO A 6 -3.22 3.43 -8.90
N THR A 7 -3.58 3.63 -7.63
CA THR A 7 -2.61 3.78 -6.55
C THR A 7 -2.85 2.76 -5.43
N MET A 8 -1.77 2.13 -4.98
CA MET A 8 -1.74 1.34 -3.75
C MET A 8 -0.64 1.86 -2.83
N ILE A 9 -0.95 1.97 -1.55
CA ILE A 9 -0.05 2.43 -0.49
C ILE A 9 0.07 1.30 0.53
N VAL A 10 1.30 1.00 0.96
CA VAL A 10 1.58 -0.05 1.95
C VAL A 10 2.36 0.58 3.10
N SER A 11 1.94 0.32 4.34
CA SER A 11 2.61 0.80 5.55
C SER A 11 2.53 -0.25 6.67
N ALA A 12 3.38 -0.10 7.69
CA ALA A 12 3.32 -0.88 8.92
C ALA A 12 3.13 0.05 10.13
N ARG A 13 2.29 -0.37 11.08
CA ARG A 13 1.96 0.40 12.27
C ARG A 13 3.14 0.57 13.22
N ASP A 14 4.04 -0.41 13.27
CA ASP A 14 5.29 -0.37 14.04
C ASP A 14 6.47 0.28 13.29
N ASP A 15 6.21 0.97 12.17
CA ASP A 15 7.24 1.76 11.51
C ASP A 15 7.72 2.91 12.42
N LEU A 16 8.99 2.84 12.84
CA LEU A 16 9.62 3.84 13.70
C LEU A 16 9.84 5.21 13.02
N PHE A 17 9.70 5.28 11.69
CA PHE A 17 9.62 6.57 10.98
C PHE A 17 8.20 7.16 10.99
N ASN A 18 7.23 6.46 11.58
CA ASN A 18 5.84 6.89 11.73
C ASN A 18 5.21 7.32 10.39
N THR A 19 5.34 6.48 9.36
CA THR A 19 4.85 6.80 8.01
C THR A 19 3.35 6.54 7.83
N LEU A 20 2.71 5.81 8.73
CA LEU A 20 1.29 5.46 8.63
C LEU A 20 0.36 6.69 8.51
N PRO A 21 0.48 7.76 9.32
CA PRO A 21 -0.35 8.96 9.14
C PRO A 21 -0.21 9.60 7.74
N SER A 22 0.99 9.59 7.16
CA SER A 22 1.23 10.09 5.80
C SER A 22 0.59 9.17 4.75
N ALA A 23 0.64 7.85 4.97
CA ALA A 23 -0.02 6.87 4.10
C ALA A 23 -1.55 7.04 4.11
N GLU A 24 -2.14 7.23 5.30
CA GLU A 24 -3.56 7.53 5.48
C GLU A 24 -3.96 8.86 4.80
N PHE A 25 -3.15 9.91 5.00
CA PHE A 25 -3.34 11.22 4.37
C PHE A 25 -3.36 11.12 2.83
N ALA A 26 -2.45 10.34 2.26
CA ALA A 26 -2.36 10.14 0.82
C ALA A 26 -3.52 9.30 0.28
N ALA A 27 -3.87 8.19 0.97
CA ALA A 27 -5.00 7.34 0.59
C ALA A 27 -6.33 8.11 0.60
N ALA A 28 -6.51 9.03 1.55
CA ALA A 28 -7.71 9.86 1.62
C ALA A 28 -7.81 10.92 0.51
N ARG A 29 -6.71 11.25 -0.17
CA ARG A 29 -6.64 12.32 -1.19
C ARG A 29 -6.56 11.80 -2.62
N ILE A 30 -5.99 10.62 -2.82
CA ILE A 30 -5.83 10.03 -4.15
C ILE A 30 -7.12 9.26 -4.48
N PRO A 31 -7.88 9.65 -5.51
CA PRO A 31 -9.12 8.98 -5.87
C PRO A 31 -8.90 7.48 -6.13
N GLY A 32 -9.67 6.63 -5.43
CA GLY A 32 -9.62 5.18 -5.61
C GLY A 32 -8.35 4.50 -5.07
N ALA A 33 -7.50 5.21 -4.32
CA ALA A 33 -6.32 4.59 -3.72
C ALA A 33 -6.69 3.48 -2.73
N LYS A 34 -5.88 2.42 -2.74
CA LYS A 34 -5.97 1.32 -1.76
C LYS A 34 -4.87 1.45 -0.73
N LEU A 35 -5.23 1.42 0.55
CA LEU A 35 -4.30 1.40 1.66
C LEU A 35 -4.25 -0.01 2.26
N VAL A 36 -3.05 -0.57 2.39
CA VAL A 36 -2.77 -1.81 3.11
C VAL A 36 -1.89 -1.49 4.30
N VAL A 37 -2.35 -1.84 5.50
CA VAL A 37 -1.63 -1.60 6.75
C VAL A 37 -1.37 -2.93 7.44
N TYR A 38 -0.11 -3.20 7.75
CA TYR A 38 0.28 -4.32 8.61
C TYR A 38 0.49 -3.84 10.05
N ASP A 39 0.22 -4.70 11.03
CA ASP A 39 0.51 -4.36 12.42
C ASP A 39 2.02 -4.36 12.71
N THR A 40 2.79 -5.22 12.03
CA THR A 40 4.24 -5.35 12.21
C THR A 40 5.02 -5.41 10.90
N GLY A 41 6.32 -5.11 10.97
CA GLY A 41 7.27 -5.19 9.85
C GLY A 41 8.21 -3.98 9.76
N GLY A 42 7.92 -2.93 10.53
CA GLY A 42 8.67 -1.68 10.53
C GLY A 42 8.72 -1.02 9.16
N HIS A 43 9.67 -0.10 8.99
CA HIS A 43 9.85 0.63 7.74
C HIS A 43 10.11 -0.26 6.52
N LEU A 44 10.80 -1.38 6.75
CA LEU A 44 11.24 -2.28 5.68
C LEU A 44 10.25 -3.42 5.40
N LEU A 45 9.12 -3.47 6.12
CA LEU A 45 8.09 -4.52 5.99
C LEU A 45 8.67 -5.94 6.19
N VAL A 46 9.61 -6.08 7.13
CA VAL A 46 10.31 -7.36 7.41
C VAL A 46 9.31 -8.44 7.81
N GLY A 47 9.38 -9.60 7.15
CA GLY A 47 8.48 -10.72 7.39
C GLY A 47 7.10 -10.59 6.72
N ARG A 48 6.89 -9.55 5.91
CA ARG A 48 5.65 -9.29 5.16
C ARG A 48 5.80 -9.51 3.66
N GLU A 49 6.91 -10.07 3.20
CA GLU A 49 7.28 -10.14 1.78
C GLU A 49 6.22 -10.87 0.95
N GLN A 50 5.73 -12.00 1.45
CA GLN A 50 4.72 -12.79 0.74
C GLN A 50 3.35 -12.09 0.70
N GLU A 51 2.96 -11.46 1.80
CA GLU A 51 1.70 -10.71 1.92
C GLU A 51 1.72 -9.49 1.00
N VAL A 52 2.81 -8.72 1.02
CA VAL A 52 3.04 -7.56 0.15
C VAL A 52 3.04 -7.98 -1.32
N ARG A 53 3.75 -9.06 -1.68
CA ARG A 53 3.75 -9.58 -3.06
C ARG A 53 2.37 -9.98 -3.53
N THR A 54 1.58 -10.60 -2.65
CA THR A 54 0.20 -11.02 -2.95
C THR A 54 -0.72 -9.81 -3.13
N ALA A 55 -0.59 -8.81 -2.26
CA ALA A 55 -1.32 -7.55 -2.36
C ALA A 55 -1.01 -6.82 -3.67
N ILE A 56 0.27 -6.71 -4.06
CA ILE A 56 0.71 -6.11 -5.33
C ILE A 56 0.09 -6.86 -6.52
N ARG A 57 0.19 -8.19 -6.56
CA ARG A 57 -0.39 -8.98 -7.66
C ARG A 57 -1.90 -8.79 -7.78
N THR A 58 -2.60 -8.84 -6.64
CA THR A 58 -4.05 -8.63 -6.59
C THR A 58 -4.44 -7.24 -7.06
N PHE A 59 -3.66 -6.23 -6.66
CA PHE A 59 -3.85 -4.85 -7.09
C PHE A 59 -3.66 -4.68 -8.60
N LEU A 60 -2.57 -5.19 -9.16
CA LEU A 60 -2.27 -5.09 -10.58
C LEU A 60 -3.31 -5.83 -11.44
N ALA A 61 -3.74 -7.03 -11.01
CA ALA A 61 -4.79 -7.77 -11.70
C ALA A 61 -6.14 -7.04 -11.64
N GLY A 62 -6.50 -6.51 -10.47
CA GLY A 62 -7.72 -5.71 -10.30
C GLY A 62 -7.71 -4.39 -11.07
N ALA A 63 -6.53 -3.86 -11.39
CA ALA A 63 -6.34 -2.69 -12.25
C ALA A 63 -6.27 -3.05 -13.76
N GLY A 64 -6.37 -4.34 -14.12
CA GLY A 64 -6.28 -4.81 -15.50
C GLY A 64 -4.88 -4.69 -16.12
N LEU A 65 -3.83 -4.53 -15.29
CA LEU A 65 -2.44 -4.36 -15.74
C LEU A 65 -1.74 -5.70 -15.95
N ILE A 66 -2.25 -6.78 -15.36
CA ILE A 66 -1.82 -8.15 -15.56
C ILE A 66 -3.02 -9.09 -15.58
N VAL A 67 -2.84 -10.29 -16.13
CA VAL A 67 -3.76 -11.42 -15.91
C VAL A 67 -3.52 -12.02 -14.52
N GLN A 68 -4.58 -12.56 -13.90
CA GLN A 68 -4.49 -13.25 -12.61
C GLN A 68 -3.60 -14.48 -12.67
#